data_AF-A0A1K1MY78-F1
#
_entry.id   AF-A0A1K1MY78-F1
#
_cell.length_a   1.000
_cell.length_b   1.000
_cell.length_c   1.000
_cell.angle_alpha   90.00
_cell.angle_beta   90.00
_cell.angle_gamma   90.00
#
_symmetry.space_group_name_H-M   'P 1'
#
loop_
_entity.id
_entity.type
_entity.pdbx_description
1 polymer ?
#
loop_
_entity_poly.entity_id
_entity_poly.type
_entity_poly.pdbx_seq_one_letter_code
_entity_poly.pdbx_strand_id
1 'polypeptide(L)'
;MRSSRLAVAVLAISGAGMIPYGYALDLYVDTKTEQVYTRPGPGRVHLGSFVREDASVTARNEPRDGAGGRTGTSESASASAGGGGISAVKSGESSLAGNPVSLKERAKESEDAHIEFDGGAPHFASQDGNFTFAINGRMQVGSQYNFINDVLPPAGSSLPNELNSGVTLRRARLGVEGTFYKIWDYKFEYDFSRGNGTVESGITDAFVRLNVNKPFSVKVGSFKEPFSLEEATSNRFLTFIERHMSVNSFVDNPNTYKVGIGANYALPRFQIGVAFQTEPIGAWSSASTTVNVAGNNSRNNGAGDTGWEGIGRITGRPWMEDETRFLHVGVSVGHTVVNTRYRADGTINVGPNQTGGGGGMAFAATPGTNVDRTAMLDTGNLSIGNRGAPGARRIDSYDRYGAEGWFVYGPLSIQGEYLRTNINGEGYDGEHLVGYYGFASYFLTGESKAYHVRNGAANRIKPMQRFQWGGPGWGAWEIAFGYDYLNLSNGVIRGGKADMLRFALNWYPYSHVKIQNNITYVLNVDTTGSPSPRAAAFNNADLSSFLTQIQVDF
;
A
#
# COMPACT_ATOMS: atom_id res chain seq x y z
N MET A 1 -43.78 -18.62 23.42
CA MET A 1 -42.50 -19.32 23.64
C MET A 1 -42.41 -20.52 22.71
N ARG A 2 -41.43 -20.53 21.80
CA ARG A 2 -40.66 -21.68 21.29
C ARG A 2 -40.13 -21.37 19.88
N SER A 3 -38.82 -21.45 19.80
CA SER A 3 -37.94 -21.46 18.63
C SER A 3 -38.33 -22.51 17.58
N SER A 4 -38.22 -22.17 16.29
CA SER A 4 -38.09 -23.17 15.22
C SER A 4 -36.87 -22.87 14.35
N ARG A 5 -36.06 -23.91 14.21
CA ARG A 5 -34.76 -23.97 13.55
C ARG A 5 -34.90 -23.95 12.03
N LEU A 6 -33.89 -23.38 11.39
CA LEU A 6 -33.55 -23.49 9.97
C LEU A 6 -33.39 -24.97 9.57
N ALA A 7 -34.03 -25.37 8.47
CA ALA A 7 -33.71 -26.60 7.75
C ALA A 7 -33.36 -26.24 6.30
N VAL A 8 -32.12 -26.54 5.93
CA VAL A 8 -31.57 -26.44 4.57
C VAL A 8 -32.10 -27.62 3.76
N ALA A 9 -32.71 -27.35 2.61
CA ALA A 9 -33.06 -28.36 1.62
C ALA A 9 -32.29 -28.10 0.33
N VAL A 10 -31.32 -28.97 0.07
CA VAL A 10 -30.65 -29.13 -1.22
C VAL A 10 -31.57 -29.96 -2.11
N LEU A 11 -31.94 -29.44 -3.28
CA LEU A 11 -32.60 -30.20 -4.33
C LEU A 11 -31.87 -29.94 -5.66
N ALA A 12 -31.07 -30.94 -6.04
CA ALA A 12 -30.55 -31.09 -7.39
C ALA A 12 -31.71 -31.50 -8.30
N ILE A 13 -31.92 -30.76 -9.39
CA ILE A 13 -32.75 -31.19 -10.51
C ILE A 13 -31.86 -31.17 -11.76
N SER A 14 -31.42 -32.37 -12.13
CA SER A 14 -30.97 -32.74 -13.45
C SER A 14 -32.17 -32.75 -14.40
N GLY A 15 -32.12 -31.89 -15.42
CA GLY A 15 -33.04 -31.87 -16.54
C GLY A 15 -32.26 -31.73 -17.84
N ALA A 16 -31.81 -32.87 -18.39
CA ALA A 16 -31.33 -32.95 -19.76
C ALA A 16 -32.55 -32.88 -20.70
N GLY A 17 -32.56 -31.90 -21.61
CA GLY A 17 -33.60 -31.73 -22.61
C GLY A 17 -33.08 -30.95 -23.82
N MET A 18 -32.70 -31.69 -24.86
CA MET A 18 -32.64 -31.35 -26.30
C MET A 18 -32.13 -29.95 -26.71
N ILE A 19 -30.91 -29.90 -27.24
CA ILE A 19 -30.39 -28.78 -28.05
C ILE A 19 -30.88 -28.98 -29.49
N PRO A 20 -31.64 -28.04 -30.10
CA PRO A 20 -31.88 -28.08 -31.53
C PRO A 20 -30.65 -27.59 -32.31
N TYR A 21 -30.45 -28.25 -33.44
CA TYR A 21 -29.37 -28.16 -34.42
C TYR A 21 -28.95 -26.74 -34.86
N GLY A 22 -27.63 -26.56 -34.95
CA GLY A 22 -26.91 -25.76 -35.95
C GLY A 22 -27.43 -24.38 -36.31
N TYR A 23 -26.95 -23.33 -35.64
CA TYR A 23 -27.06 -21.97 -36.17
C TYR A 23 -26.10 -21.82 -37.38
N ALA A 24 -26.67 -21.67 -38.58
CA ALA A 24 -25.92 -21.22 -39.74
C ALA A 24 -25.57 -19.73 -39.56
N LEU A 25 -24.31 -19.37 -39.77
CA LEU A 25 -23.80 -18.01 -39.64
C LEU A 25 -23.58 -17.43 -41.04
N ASP A 26 -24.27 -16.33 -41.37
CA ASP A 26 -24.02 -15.59 -42.61
C ASP A 26 -22.69 -14.84 -42.52
N LEU A 27 -21.81 -15.09 -43.49
CA LEU A 27 -20.53 -14.42 -43.59
C LEU A 27 -20.50 -13.49 -44.80
N TYR A 28 -19.83 -12.36 -44.65
CA TYR A 28 -19.62 -11.35 -45.67
C TYR A 28 -18.13 -10.98 -45.71
N VAL A 29 -17.56 -10.74 -46.89
CA VAL A 29 -16.19 -10.22 -47.02
C VAL A 29 -16.20 -8.78 -47.51
N ASP A 30 -15.41 -7.91 -46.89
CA ASP A 30 -15.11 -6.60 -47.45
C ASP A 30 -14.03 -6.76 -48.54
N THR A 31 -14.35 -6.43 -49.80
CA THR A 31 -13.44 -6.69 -50.93
C THR A 31 -12.22 -5.76 -50.96
N LYS A 32 -12.15 -4.75 -50.09
CA LYS A 32 -11.03 -3.81 -50.01
C LYS A 32 -10.09 -4.15 -48.85
N THR A 33 -10.63 -4.62 -47.73
CA THR A 33 -9.83 -4.98 -46.53
C THR A 33 -9.63 -6.48 -46.37
N GLU A 34 -10.31 -7.29 -47.17
CA GLU A 34 -10.30 -8.77 -47.12
C GLU A 34 -10.79 -9.36 -45.79
N GLN A 35 -11.42 -8.55 -44.93
CA GLN A 35 -11.94 -8.96 -43.63
C GLN A 35 -13.33 -9.58 -43.75
N VAL A 36 -13.59 -10.60 -42.92
CA VAL A 36 -14.87 -11.33 -42.86
C VAL A 36 -15.74 -10.84 -41.70
N TYR A 37 -17.02 -10.60 -41.97
CA TYR A 37 -18.01 -10.04 -41.06
C TYR A 37 -19.25 -10.93 -41.00
N THR A 38 -19.94 -10.94 -39.87
CA THR A 38 -21.17 -11.74 -39.68
C THR A 38 -22.46 -10.96 -39.95
N ARG A 39 -22.35 -9.77 -40.59
CA ARG A 39 -23.47 -8.86 -40.89
C ARG A 39 -23.18 -8.03 -42.16
N PRO A 40 -24.22 -7.70 -42.95
CA PRO A 40 -24.06 -6.89 -44.16
C PRO A 40 -23.56 -5.47 -43.84
N GLY A 41 -22.92 -4.82 -44.82
CA GLY A 41 -22.40 -3.45 -44.72
C GLY A 41 -21.90 -2.92 -46.07
N PRO A 42 -21.67 -1.60 -46.21
CA PRO A 42 -21.19 -0.99 -47.45
C PRO A 42 -19.85 -1.61 -47.89
N GLY A 43 -19.74 -2.00 -49.17
CA GLY A 43 -18.52 -2.64 -49.70
C GLY A 43 -18.34 -4.11 -49.33
N ARG A 44 -19.32 -4.73 -48.65
CA ARG A 44 -19.26 -6.15 -48.26
C ARG A 44 -20.06 -7.04 -49.21
N VAL A 45 -19.48 -8.15 -49.60
CA VAL A 45 -20.07 -9.18 -50.47
C VAL A 45 -20.44 -10.40 -49.62
N HIS A 46 -21.67 -10.90 -49.73
CA HIS A 46 -22.12 -12.09 -49.01
C HIS A 46 -21.42 -13.33 -49.53
N LEU A 47 -20.84 -14.11 -48.62
CA LEU A 47 -20.13 -15.35 -48.92
C LEU A 47 -21.02 -16.59 -48.78
N GLY A 48 -22.15 -16.48 -48.07
CA GLY A 48 -23.06 -17.58 -47.79
C GLY A 48 -23.29 -17.82 -46.29
N SER A 49 -24.13 -18.79 -45.97
CA SER A 49 -24.42 -19.23 -44.60
C SER A 49 -23.60 -20.49 -44.27
N PHE A 50 -22.85 -20.46 -43.18
CA PHE A 50 -21.92 -21.52 -42.81
C PHE A 50 -22.34 -22.19 -41.50
N VAL A 51 -22.33 -23.52 -41.49
CA VAL A 51 -22.59 -24.31 -40.28
C VAL A 51 -21.26 -24.91 -39.83
N ARG A 52 -20.98 -24.81 -38.52
CA ARG A 52 -19.79 -25.42 -37.93
C ARG A 52 -19.90 -26.94 -37.98
N GLU A 53 -18.91 -27.61 -38.57
CA GLU A 53 -18.75 -29.07 -38.55
C GLU A 53 -17.76 -29.43 -37.42
N ASP A 54 -18.23 -30.15 -36.39
CA ASP A 54 -17.35 -30.66 -35.33
C ASP A 54 -16.82 -32.06 -35.73
N ALA A 55 -15.49 -32.23 -35.71
CA ALA A 55 -14.86 -33.51 -36.02
C ALA A 55 -15.12 -34.56 -34.92
N SER A 56 -15.68 -35.72 -35.29
CA SER A 56 -16.03 -36.81 -34.38
C SER A 56 -14.82 -37.64 -33.93
N VAL A 57 -14.61 -37.79 -32.62
CA VAL A 57 -13.67 -38.74 -32.01
C VAL A 57 -14.29 -40.14 -32.01
N THR A 58 -13.68 -41.08 -32.74
CA THR A 58 -14.08 -42.49 -32.73
C THR A 58 -13.41 -43.24 -31.57
N ALA A 59 -14.22 -43.81 -30.67
CA ALA A 59 -13.78 -44.73 -29.63
C ALA A 59 -13.39 -46.08 -30.24
N ARG A 60 -12.17 -46.55 -29.97
CA ARG A 60 -11.76 -47.94 -30.23
C ARG A 60 -11.95 -48.78 -28.97
N ASN A 61 -12.73 -49.85 -29.11
CA ASN A 61 -12.85 -50.94 -28.15
C ASN A 61 -11.54 -51.75 -28.08
N GLU A 62 -11.11 -52.10 -26.87
CA GLU A 62 -10.21 -53.24 -26.65
C GLU A 62 -10.99 -54.47 -26.15
N PRO A 63 -10.61 -55.70 -26.52
CA PRO A 63 -11.04 -56.92 -25.86
C PRO A 63 -10.08 -57.38 -24.75
N ARG A 64 -10.71 -58.10 -23.82
CA ARG A 64 -10.27 -58.66 -22.53
C ARG A 64 -9.15 -59.73 -22.52
N ASP A 65 -8.58 -59.80 -21.30
CA ASP A 65 -8.10 -60.96 -20.52
C ASP A 65 -6.64 -61.44 -20.61
N GLY A 66 -6.01 -61.57 -19.42
CA GLY A 66 -4.91 -62.51 -19.19
C GLY A 66 -3.87 -62.21 -18.11
N ALA A 67 -4.25 -62.34 -16.83
CA ALA A 67 -3.52 -62.91 -15.66
C ALA A 67 -1.99 -62.69 -15.40
N GLY A 68 -1.69 -62.45 -14.10
CA GLY A 68 -0.41 -62.74 -13.41
C GLY A 68 0.48 -61.50 -13.22
N GLY A 69 1.05 -61.15 -12.08
CA GLY A 69 1.21 -61.75 -10.77
C GLY A 69 2.36 -61.05 -10.04
N ARG A 70 2.12 -60.62 -8.80
CA ARG A 70 3.06 -60.49 -7.66
C ARG A 70 4.39 -59.68 -7.77
N THR A 71 4.43 -58.63 -6.93
CA THR A 71 5.43 -58.27 -5.90
C THR A 71 6.94 -58.23 -6.22
N GLY A 72 7.60 -57.14 -5.81
CA GLY A 72 8.98 -57.20 -5.33
C GLY A 72 9.83 -55.96 -5.60
N THR A 73 9.86 -55.06 -4.60
CA THR A 73 10.98 -54.19 -4.17
C THR A 73 12.30 -54.22 -4.94
N SER A 74 12.76 -53.02 -5.33
CA SER A 74 14.11 -52.74 -5.82
C SER A 74 14.88 -51.82 -4.85
N GLU A 75 16.01 -52.32 -4.37
CA GLU A 75 17.27 -51.61 -4.11
C GLU A 75 18.35 -52.61 -4.64
N SER A 76 19.45 -52.27 -5.30
CA SER A 76 20.28 -51.06 -5.32
C SER A 76 21.37 -51.19 -6.40
N ALA A 77 21.84 -50.04 -6.88
CA ALA A 77 23.25 -49.68 -7.11
C ALA A 77 24.03 -50.05 -8.41
N SER A 78 24.76 -49.01 -8.82
CA SER A 78 26.01 -48.90 -9.60
C SER A 78 25.98 -49.26 -11.09
N ALA A 79 26.13 -48.32 -12.04
CA ALA A 79 27.23 -47.40 -12.32
C ALA A 79 28.48 -48.07 -12.93
N SER A 80 28.68 -47.90 -14.24
CA SER A 80 29.94 -47.39 -14.82
C SER A 80 29.82 -47.26 -16.35
N ALA A 81 30.40 -46.19 -16.87
CA ALA A 81 30.36 -45.71 -18.25
C ALA A 81 31.29 -46.48 -19.21
N GLY A 82 31.05 -46.33 -20.52
CA GLY A 82 32.07 -46.58 -21.55
C GLY A 82 31.58 -46.76 -22.99
N GLY A 83 31.42 -45.65 -23.72
CA GLY A 83 31.89 -45.48 -25.12
C GLY A 83 31.40 -46.38 -26.27
N GLY A 84 30.50 -45.82 -27.10
CA GLY A 84 30.71 -45.63 -28.55
C GLY A 84 30.38 -46.77 -29.54
N GLY A 85 29.36 -46.56 -30.40
CA GLY A 85 29.22 -47.32 -31.66
C GLY A 85 27.81 -47.45 -32.28
N ILE A 86 27.25 -46.34 -32.79
CA ILE A 86 26.41 -46.15 -33.99
C ILE A 86 25.42 -47.26 -34.49
N SER A 87 24.17 -46.79 -34.64
CA SER A 87 23.10 -47.16 -35.61
C SER A 87 22.34 -48.49 -35.45
N ALA A 88 21.08 -48.38 -35.00
CA ALA A 88 19.88 -48.44 -35.85
C ALA A 88 18.66 -48.60 -34.95
N VAL A 89 17.72 -47.64 -34.97
CA VAL A 89 16.25 -47.83 -35.07
C VAL A 89 15.64 -46.44 -35.21
N LYS A 90 15.31 -46.09 -36.46
CA LYS A 90 14.27 -45.12 -36.81
C LYS A 90 12.91 -45.80 -36.57
N SER A 91 12.10 -45.27 -35.67
CA SER A 91 10.63 -45.20 -35.72
C SER A 91 10.10 -44.99 -34.30
N GLY A 92 9.66 -43.77 -33.98
CA GLY A 92 9.11 -43.49 -32.65
C GLY A 92 8.99 -42.02 -32.24
N GLU A 93 9.51 -41.07 -33.02
CA GLU A 93 9.34 -39.63 -32.72
C GLU A 93 8.31 -39.01 -33.68
N SER A 94 7.03 -39.18 -33.37
CA SER A 94 5.93 -38.50 -34.07
C SER A 94 4.64 -38.57 -33.24
N SER A 95 4.61 -37.91 -32.08
CA SER A 95 3.32 -37.63 -31.39
C SER A 95 3.34 -36.57 -30.28
N LEU A 96 4.41 -35.79 -30.09
CA LEU A 96 4.42 -34.66 -29.14
C LEU A 96 4.92 -33.34 -29.73
N ALA A 97 5.12 -33.25 -31.05
CA ALA A 97 5.37 -32.01 -31.77
C ALA A 97 4.04 -31.28 -32.05
N GLY A 98 3.42 -30.76 -30.99
CA GLY A 98 2.32 -29.80 -31.08
C GLY A 98 2.83 -28.45 -31.60
N ASN A 99 2.99 -28.38 -32.92
CA ASN A 99 3.11 -27.21 -33.80
C ASN A 99 3.88 -25.98 -33.24
N PRO A 100 5.21 -25.87 -33.42
CA PRO A 100 5.97 -24.64 -33.10
C PRO A 100 5.52 -23.43 -33.92
N VAL A 101 4.75 -23.64 -35.00
CA VAL A 101 4.09 -22.58 -35.77
C VAL A 101 2.99 -21.90 -34.95
N SER A 102 2.23 -22.61 -34.11
CA SER A 102 1.15 -22.02 -33.29
C SER A 102 1.67 -21.17 -32.13
N LEU A 103 2.82 -21.53 -31.57
CA LEU A 103 3.51 -20.73 -30.54
C LEU A 103 4.23 -19.54 -31.17
N LYS A 104 4.77 -19.68 -32.39
CA LYS A 104 5.33 -18.56 -33.16
C LYS A 104 4.26 -17.64 -33.75
N GLU A 105 3.09 -18.13 -34.11
CA GLU A 105 1.93 -17.34 -34.55
C GLU A 105 1.28 -16.62 -33.37
N ARG A 106 1.11 -17.27 -32.21
CA ARG A 106 0.71 -16.58 -30.97
C ARG A 106 1.75 -15.57 -30.50
N ALA A 107 3.04 -15.85 -30.72
CA ALA A 107 4.10 -14.88 -30.48
C ALA A 107 4.01 -13.70 -31.48
N LYS A 108 3.74 -13.97 -32.77
CA LYS A 108 3.57 -12.93 -33.81
C LYS A 108 2.31 -12.08 -33.66
N GLU A 109 1.17 -12.64 -33.23
CA GLU A 109 -0.01 -11.84 -32.88
C GLU A 109 0.21 -11.01 -31.61
N SER A 110 1.18 -11.40 -30.77
CA SER A 110 1.61 -10.60 -29.62
C SER A 110 2.69 -9.55 -29.93
N GLU A 111 3.24 -9.53 -31.16
CA GLU A 111 4.36 -8.64 -31.54
C GLU A 111 3.95 -7.17 -31.68
N ASP A 112 2.68 -6.87 -31.90
CA ASP A 112 2.18 -5.50 -31.95
C ASP A 112 1.73 -5.04 -30.56
N ALA A 113 2.60 -4.35 -29.82
CA ALA A 113 2.23 -3.64 -28.60
C ALA A 113 1.53 -2.32 -28.97
N HIS A 114 0.41 -2.00 -28.32
CA HIS A 114 -0.16 -0.66 -28.40
C HIS A 114 0.39 0.21 -27.27
N ILE A 115 0.67 1.47 -27.61
CA ILE A 115 1.10 2.50 -26.67
C ILE A 115 -0.06 3.47 -26.50
N GLU A 116 -0.57 3.55 -25.28
CA GLU A 116 -1.52 4.58 -24.86
C GLU A 116 -0.82 5.55 -23.92
N PHE A 117 -1.24 6.82 -23.95
CA PHE A 117 -0.83 7.79 -22.93
C PHE A 117 -1.99 8.00 -21.98
N ASP A 118 -1.96 7.32 -20.83
CA ASP A 118 -2.88 7.60 -19.72
C ASP A 118 -2.19 8.54 -18.73
N GLY A 119 -2.88 9.60 -18.31
CA GLY A 119 -2.34 10.55 -17.35
C GLY A 119 -1.06 11.30 -17.75
N GLY A 120 -0.59 11.16 -18.99
CA GLY A 120 0.68 11.73 -19.47
C GLY A 120 1.87 10.77 -19.39
N ALA A 121 1.68 9.53 -18.92
CA ALA A 121 2.70 8.49 -18.92
C ALA A 121 2.44 7.46 -20.03
N PRO A 122 3.48 6.80 -20.57
CA PRO A 122 3.31 5.73 -21.54
C PRO A 122 2.83 4.45 -20.84
N HIS A 123 1.74 3.90 -21.38
CA HIS A 123 1.14 2.62 -21.04
C HIS A 123 1.27 1.70 -22.24
N PHE A 124 1.91 0.56 -22.02
CA PHE A 124 2.15 -0.45 -23.04
C PHE A 124 1.28 -1.65 -22.73
N ALA A 125 0.60 -2.17 -23.73
CA ALA A 125 -0.16 -3.40 -23.60
C ALA A 125 -0.03 -4.28 -24.85
N SER A 126 0.07 -5.59 -24.64
CA SER A 126 -0.04 -6.56 -25.72
C SER A 126 -1.46 -6.54 -26.29
N GLN A 127 -1.62 -6.82 -27.58
CA GLN A 127 -2.95 -6.85 -28.22
C GLN A 127 -3.95 -7.79 -27.53
N ASP A 128 -3.47 -8.94 -27.04
CA ASP A 128 -4.30 -9.91 -26.32
C ASP A 128 -4.66 -9.44 -24.89
N GLY A 129 -4.09 -8.33 -24.42
CA GLY A 129 -4.24 -7.77 -23.08
C GLY A 129 -3.64 -8.64 -21.97
N ASN A 130 -2.82 -9.65 -22.31
CA ASN A 130 -2.18 -10.51 -21.32
C ASN A 130 -1.05 -9.79 -20.59
N PHE A 131 -0.36 -8.86 -21.25
CA PHE A 131 0.76 -8.13 -20.67
C PHE A 131 0.48 -6.65 -20.70
N THR A 132 0.67 -5.99 -19.57
CA THR A 132 0.68 -4.53 -19.47
C THR A 132 1.92 -4.06 -18.73
N PHE A 133 2.39 -2.87 -19.09
CA PHE A 133 3.50 -2.18 -18.45
C PHE A 133 3.22 -0.68 -18.50
N ALA A 134 3.26 -0.03 -17.34
CA ALA A 134 3.06 1.39 -17.20
C ALA A 134 4.19 1.96 -16.35
N ILE A 135 4.75 3.07 -16.80
CA ILE A 135 5.66 3.86 -15.98
C ILE A 135 4.80 4.80 -15.15
N ASN A 136 5.02 4.84 -13.84
CA ASN A 136 4.41 5.83 -12.97
C ASN A 136 5.48 6.66 -12.28
N GLY A 137 5.19 7.91 -12.01
CA GLY A 137 6.13 8.79 -11.34
C GLY A 137 5.45 9.90 -10.57
N ARG A 138 6.18 10.48 -9.61
CA ARG A 138 5.77 11.73 -8.98
C ARG A 138 6.93 12.53 -8.44
N MET A 139 6.76 13.83 -8.48
CA MET A 139 7.64 14.80 -7.84
C MET A 139 6.81 15.70 -6.94
N GLN A 140 7.28 15.91 -5.72
CA GLN A 140 6.70 16.85 -4.76
C GLN A 140 7.80 17.75 -4.25
N VAL A 141 7.74 19.04 -4.59
CA VAL A 141 8.63 20.06 -4.05
C VAL A 141 7.87 20.81 -2.97
N GLY A 142 8.38 20.78 -1.74
CA GLY A 142 7.74 21.37 -0.58
C GLY A 142 8.59 22.48 0.03
N SER A 143 7.96 23.51 0.57
CA SER A 143 8.58 24.56 1.36
C SER A 143 7.96 24.66 2.75
N GLN A 144 8.73 25.22 3.68
CA GLN A 144 8.32 25.53 5.03
C GLN A 144 8.89 26.89 5.42
N TYR A 145 8.03 27.75 5.94
CA TYR A 145 8.42 29.02 6.56
C TYR A 145 7.78 29.12 7.95
N ASN A 146 8.61 29.12 8.99
CA ASN A 146 8.15 29.22 10.38
C ASN A 146 8.08 30.71 10.75
N PHE A 147 6.88 31.27 10.74
CA PHE A 147 6.66 32.70 11.02
C PHE A 147 6.40 32.98 12.51
N ILE A 148 6.09 31.94 13.29
CA ILE A 148 6.21 31.93 14.76
C ILE A 148 7.01 30.67 15.12
N ASN A 149 8.04 30.81 15.94
CA ASN A 149 8.99 29.73 16.23
C ASN A 149 9.59 29.91 17.64
N ASP A 150 8.72 30.19 18.60
CA ASP A 150 9.13 30.52 19.97
C ASP A 150 9.26 29.22 20.77
N VAL A 151 10.49 28.86 21.11
CA VAL A 151 10.84 27.65 21.88
C VAL A 151 11.58 28.04 23.16
N LEU A 152 11.80 27.07 24.05
CA LEU A 152 12.61 27.33 25.23
C LEU A 152 14.06 27.71 24.85
N PRO A 153 14.70 28.63 25.60
CA PRO A 153 16.09 28.98 25.38
C PRO A 153 17.02 27.77 25.43
N PRO A 154 18.11 27.74 24.64
CA PRO A 154 19.10 26.68 24.73
C PRO A 154 19.70 26.60 26.13
N ALA A 155 20.06 25.38 26.54
CA ALA A 155 20.73 25.12 27.81
C ALA A 155 22.13 24.52 27.59
N GLY A 156 23.09 24.94 28.43
CA GLY A 156 24.48 24.47 28.36
C GLY A 156 25.17 24.86 27.05
N SER A 157 25.84 23.91 26.40
CA SER A 157 26.52 24.09 25.12
C SER A 157 25.65 23.71 23.90
N SER A 158 24.35 23.54 24.08
CA SER A 158 23.42 23.12 23.01
C SER A 158 23.06 24.29 22.11
N LEU A 159 22.82 24.00 20.82
CA LEU A 159 22.14 24.95 19.93
C LEU A 159 20.66 25.09 20.31
N PRO A 160 19.98 26.19 19.92
CA PRO A 160 18.52 26.29 20.01
C PRO A 160 17.84 25.13 19.24
N ASN A 161 16.75 24.59 19.79
CA ASN A 161 15.94 23.56 19.13
C ASN A 161 14.75 24.22 18.40
N GLU A 162 15.05 25.21 17.56
CA GLU A 162 14.07 25.89 16.72
C GLU A 162 13.83 25.12 15.42
N LEU A 163 12.66 25.30 14.79
CA LEU A 163 12.39 24.70 13.48
C LEU A 163 13.06 25.51 12.37
N ASN A 164 13.74 24.84 11.45
CA ASN A 164 14.32 25.49 10.27
C ASN A 164 13.27 25.73 9.18
N SER A 165 13.38 26.88 8.52
CA SER A 165 12.66 27.17 7.27
C SER A 165 13.49 26.70 6.07
N GLY A 166 12.84 26.30 4.97
CA GLY A 166 13.56 25.85 3.79
C GLY A 166 12.66 25.26 2.70
N VAL A 167 13.32 24.67 1.70
CA VAL A 167 12.70 23.97 0.57
C VAL A 167 13.34 22.60 0.45
N THR A 168 12.53 21.57 0.18
CA THR A 168 12.99 20.21 0.01
C THR A 168 12.25 19.50 -1.12
N LEU A 169 12.90 18.47 -1.67
CA LEU A 169 12.24 17.49 -2.49
C LEU A 169 11.55 16.49 -1.56
N ARG A 170 10.26 16.70 -1.32
CA ARG A 170 9.47 15.92 -0.35
C ARG A 170 9.29 14.47 -0.79
N ARG A 171 9.13 14.26 -2.10
CA ARG A 171 9.07 12.96 -2.80
C ARG A 171 9.63 13.09 -4.21
N ALA A 172 10.40 12.10 -4.63
CA ALA A 172 10.78 11.90 -6.02
C ALA A 172 10.72 10.41 -6.30
N ARG A 173 9.60 9.95 -6.86
CA ARG A 173 9.34 8.54 -7.06
C ARG A 173 9.25 8.19 -8.51
N LEU A 174 9.83 7.04 -8.84
CA LEU A 174 9.66 6.39 -10.13
C LEU A 174 9.28 4.94 -9.87
N GLY A 175 8.33 4.46 -10.65
CA GLY A 175 7.88 3.09 -10.56
C GLY A 175 7.43 2.54 -11.90
N VAL A 176 7.28 1.23 -11.90
CA VAL A 176 6.67 0.48 -12.98
C VAL A 176 5.58 -0.40 -12.39
N GLU A 177 4.47 -0.51 -13.09
CA GLU A 177 3.38 -1.41 -12.73
C GLU A 177 2.76 -2.03 -13.96
N GLY A 178 2.05 -3.12 -13.77
CA GLY A 178 1.38 -3.78 -14.86
C GLY A 178 0.77 -5.10 -14.45
N THR A 179 0.33 -5.85 -15.45
CA THR A 179 -0.35 -7.12 -15.30
C THR A 179 0.27 -8.15 -16.24
N PHE A 180 0.42 -9.39 -15.82
CA PHE A 180 0.74 -10.53 -16.68
C PHE A 180 -0.34 -11.62 -16.57
N TYR A 181 -0.71 -12.19 -17.71
CA TYR A 181 -1.81 -13.14 -17.89
C TYR A 181 -3.15 -12.70 -17.28
N LYS A 182 -3.42 -11.39 -17.24
CA LYS A 182 -4.65 -10.74 -16.71
C LYS A 182 -4.97 -10.97 -15.23
N ILE A 183 -4.29 -11.90 -14.56
CA ILE A 183 -4.57 -12.31 -13.18
C ILE A 183 -3.45 -11.92 -12.21
N TRP A 184 -2.26 -11.57 -12.71
CA TRP A 184 -1.14 -11.17 -11.86
C TRP A 184 -0.84 -9.69 -12.03
N ASP A 185 -1.00 -8.89 -10.99
CA ASP A 185 -0.52 -7.51 -10.96
C ASP A 185 0.90 -7.48 -10.37
N TYR A 186 1.77 -6.63 -10.89
CA TYR A 186 3.07 -6.33 -10.27
C TYR A 186 3.23 -4.82 -10.11
N LYS A 187 4.00 -4.42 -9.10
CA LYS A 187 4.40 -3.02 -8.91
C LYS A 187 5.77 -2.96 -8.27
N PHE A 188 6.61 -2.07 -8.80
CA PHE A 188 7.85 -1.63 -8.19
C PHE A 188 7.87 -0.09 -8.16
N GLU A 189 8.15 0.54 -7.02
CA GLU A 189 8.22 1.99 -6.84
C GLU A 189 9.37 2.34 -5.89
N TYR A 190 10.31 3.17 -6.37
CA TYR A 190 11.46 3.65 -5.61
C TYR A 190 11.34 5.16 -5.36
N ASP A 191 11.71 5.60 -4.16
CA ASP A 191 11.70 7.01 -3.71
C ASP A 191 13.13 7.54 -3.57
N PHE A 192 13.59 8.30 -4.56
CA PHE A 192 14.92 8.91 -4.61
C PHE A 192 15.13 10.04 -3.60
N SER A 193 14.05 10.56 -3.03
CA SER A 193 14.14 11.62 -2.01
C SER A 193 14.31 11.08 -0.59
N ARG A 194 14.02 9.79 -0.38
CA ARG A 194 14.11 9.14 0.92
C ARG A 194 15.12 7.99 0.82
N GLY A 195 16.36 8.27 1.19
CA GLY A 195 17.39 7.26 1.39
C GLY A 195 18.09 7.52 2.71
N ASN A 196 17.88 6.67 3.71
CA ASN A 196 18.62 6.71 4.97
C ASN A 196 20.00 6.03 4.81
N GLY A 197 20.68 6.30 3.68
CA GLY A 197 21.96 5.70 3.34
C GLY A 197 21.92 4.25 2.80
N THR A 198 20.75 3.57 2.76
CA THR A 198 20.61 2.25 2.11
C THR A 198 19.61 2.28 0.96
N VAL A 199 19.86 1.46 -0.06
CA VAL A 199 19.00 1.34 -1.25
C VAL A 199 17.62 0.82 -0.86
N GLU A 200 17.52 -0.14 0.06
CA GLU A 200 16.25 -0.75 0.45
C GLU A 200 15.30 0.26 1.12
N SER A 201 15.82 1.29 1.81
CA SER A 201 15.00 2.35 2.43
C SER A 201 14.21 3.20 1.41
N GLY A 202 14.66 3.24 0.16
CA GLY A 202 13.97 3.92 -0.93
C GLY A 202 12.82 3.09 -1.54
N ILE A 203 12.78 1.78 -1.30
CA ILE A 203 11.73 0.91 -1.85
C ILE A 203 10.43 1.16 -1.09
N THR A 204 9.38 1.52 -1.83
CA THR A 204 8.05 1.76 -1.26
C THR A 204 7.11 0.60 -1.60
N ASP A 205 6.81 0.39 -2.88
CA ASP A 205 6.09 -0.80 -3.34
C ASP A 205 7.06 -1.72 -4.09
N ALA A 206 7.03 -3.01 -3.80
CA ALA A 206 7.74 -4.05 -4.55
C ALA A 206 7.02 -5.39 -4.34
N PHE A 207 5.92 -5.61 -5.06
CA PHE A 207 5.06 -6.77 -4.84
C PHE A 207 4.52 -7.37 -6.13
N VAL A 208 4.09 -8.63 -6.02
CA VAL A 208 3.23 -9.32 -6.98
C VAL A 208 1.91 -9.64 -6.31
N ARG A 209 0.80 -9.53 -7.04
CA ARG A 209 -0.56 -9.78 -6.57
C ARG A 209 -1.29 -10.74 -7.51
N LEU A 210 -1.80 -11.83 -6.96
CA LEU A 210 -2.74 -12.73 -7.64
C LEU A 210 -4.18 -12.25 -7.44
N ASN A 211 -4.87 -11.98 -8.53
CA ASN A 211 -6.30 -11.71 -8.59
C ASN A 211 -7.06 -13.04 -8.74
N VAL A 212 -7.33 -13.71 -7.62
CA VAL A 212 -8.03 -15.00 -7.60
C VAL A 212 -9.42 -14.89 -8.23
N ASN A 213 -10.10 -13.78 -7.97
CA ASN A 213 -11.32 -13.36 -8.66
C ASN A 213 -11.46 -11.82 -8.56
N LYS A 214 -12.55 -11.24 -9.05
CA LYS A 214 -12.70 -9.77 -9.07
C LYS A 214 -12.61 -9.14 -7.66
N PRO A 215 -13.29 -9.67 -6.62
CA PRO A 215 -13.18 -9.09 -5.27
C PRO A 215 -11.93 -9.51 -4.49
N PHE A 216 -11.45 -10.76 -4.66
CA PHE A 216 -10.42 -11.35 -3.81
C PHE A 216 -9.05 -11.38 -4.48
N SER A 217 -8.05 -10.87 -3.77
CA SER A 217 -6.66 -10.89 -4.21
C SER A 217 -5.69 -11.19 -3.06
N VAL A 218 -4.56 -11.81 -3.41
CA VAL A 218 -3.46 -12.11 -2.49
C VAL A 218 -2.20 -11.45 -3.03
N LYS A 219 -1.43 -10.78 -2.18
CA LYS A 219 -0.18 -10.08 -2.55
C LYS A 219 0.97 -10.56 -1.68
N VAL A 220 2.16 -10.64 -2.30
CA VAL A 220 3.42 -10.99 -1.64
C VAL A 220 4.48 -9.98 -2.06
N GLY A 221 5.29 -9.52 -1.11
CA GLY A 221 6.37 -8.56 -1.33
C GLY A 221 6.32 -7.38 -0.36
N SER A 222 6.93 -6.26 -0.74
CA SER A 222 6.88 -5.00 0.00
C SER A 222 5.64 -4.20 -0.37
N PHE A 223 4.80 -3.88 0.61
CA PHE A 223 3.61 -3.06 0.43
C PHE A 223 3.15 -2.46 1.76
N LYS A 224 2.30 -1.42 1.69
CA LYS A 224 1.72 -0.81 2.88
C LYS A 224 0.84 -1.75 3.68
N GLU A 225 0.99 -1.73 4.99
CA GLU A 225 0.05 -2.36 5.92
C GLU A 225 -1.40 -1.86 5.70
N PRO A 226 -2.41 -2.75 5.81
CA PRO A 226 -3.82 -2.35 5.77
C PRO A 226 -4.23 -1.74 7.11
N PHE A 227 -3.93 -0.46 7.33
CA PHE A 227 -4.25 0.27 8.57
C PHE A 227 -4.42 1.77 8.28
N SER A 228 -5.39 2.41 8.94
CA SER A 228 -5.73 3.83 8.79
C SER A 228 -6.24 4.26 7.40
N LEU A 229 -7.20 5.19 7.37
CA LEU A 229 -7.77 5.74 6.15
C LEU A 229 -6.82 6.74 5.47
N GLU A 230 -6.17 7.61 6.24
CA GLU A 230 -5.21 8.58 5.73
C GLU A 230 -3.91 7.91 5.26
N GLU A 231 -3.47 6.83 5.91
CA GLU A 231 -2.30 6.10 5.44
C GLU A 231 -2.61 5.26 4.19
N ALA A 232 -3.78 4.61 4.13
CA ALA A 232 -4.27 3.92 2.94
C ALA A 232 -4.48 4.87 1.74
N THR A 233 -4.78 6.15 2.01
CA THR A 233 -4.83 7.21 1.00
C THR A 233 -3.44 7.45 0.43
N SER A 234 -3.35 7.49 -0.92
CA SER A 234 -2.09 7.80 -1.59
C SER A 234 -1.63 9.20 -1.20
N ASN A 235 -0.33 9.39 -0.97
CA ASN A 235 0.24 10.72 -0.71
C ASN A 235 -0.04 11.75 -1.83
N ARG A 236 -0.45 11.30 -3.02
CA ARG A 236 -0.90 12.15 -4.13
C ARG A 236 -2.23 12.86 -3.85
N PHE A 237 -3.06 12.30 -2.96
CA PHE A 237 -4.47 12.64 -2.80
C PHE A 237 -4.81 13.10 -1.37
N LEU A 238 -3.81 13.30 -0.52
CA LEU A 238 -4.00 13.90 0.81
C LEU A 238 -4.57 15.31 0.67
N THR A 239 -5.43 15.73 1.60
CA THR A 239 -5.97 17.09 1.65
C THR A 239 -4.91 18.07 2.15
N PHE A 240 -4.24 17.75 3.25
CA PHE A 240 -3.10 18.52 3.76
C PHE A 240 -1.77 18.03 3.16
N ILE A 241 -0.71 18.83 3.25
CA ILE A 241 0.62 18.48 2.73
C ILE A 241 1.20 17.29 3.50
N GLU A 242 1.15 17.36 4.83
CA GLU A 242 1.52 16.27 5.73
C GLU A 242 0.29 15.60 6.33
N ARG A 243 0.45 14.32 6.66
CA ARG A 243 -0.56 13.57 7.42
C ARG A 243 -0.68 14.10 8.84
N HIS A 244 -1.75 13.70 9.51
CA HIS A 244 -2.08 14.09 10.87
C HIS A 244 -1.08 13.47 11.86
N MET A 245 -0.87 14.12 13.01
CA MET A 245 0.21 13.75 13.94
C MET A 245 0.06 12.30 14.41
N SER A 246 -1.15 11.87 14.72
CA SER A 246 -1.46 10.51 15.16
C SER A 246 -1.13 9.45 14.11
N VAL A 247 -1.43 9.72 12.83
CA VAL A 247 -1.14 8.79 11.72
C VAL A 247 0.37 8.72 11.47
N ASN A 248 1.06 9.87 11.47
CA ASN A 248 2.52 9.90 11.35
C ASN A 248 3.20 9.15 12.50
N SER A 249 2.73 9.31 13.75
CA SER A 249 3.35 8.67 14.90
C SER A 249 3.03 7.19 15.00
N PHE A 250 1.78 6.75 14.79
CA PHE A 250 1.41 5.35 15.04
C PHE A 250 1.46 4.45 13.81
N VAL A 251 1.59 5.02 12.61
CA VAL A 251 1.55 4.27 11.34
C VAL A 251 2.78 4.53 10.47
N ASP A 252 3.10 5.79 10.14
CA ASP A 252 4.31 6.08 9.33
C ASP A 252 5.58 5.79 10.15
N ASN A 253 5.72 6.30 11.38
CA ASN A 253 6.95 6.21 12.18
C ASN A 253 7.42 4.75 12.35
N PRO A 254 6.61 3.77 12.83
CA PRO A 254 6.96 2.33 12.86
C PRO A 254 7.14 1.66 11.48
N ASN A 255 7.20 2.46 10.42
CA ASN A 255 7.31 2.11 9.02
C ASN A 255 6.11 1.36 8.45
N THR A 256 5.26 2.06 7.72
CA THR A 256 4.09 1.46 7.05
C THR A 256 4.43 0.49 5.91
N TYR A 257 5.61 0.59 5.30
CA TYR A 257 6.02 -0.23 4.16
C TYR A 257 6.85 -1.43 4.63
N LYS A 258 6.23 -2.61 4.63
CA LYS A 258 6.82 -3.85 5.16
C LYS A 258 6.74 -4.98 4.14
N VAL A 259 7.55 -6.01 4.35
CA VAL A 259 7.62 -7.18 3.47
C VAL A 259 6.79 -8.32 4.05
N GLY A 260 5.94 -8.96 3.25
CA GLY A 260 5.21 -10.14 3.71
C GLY A 260 4.14 -10.60 2.74
N ILE A 261 3.07 -11.17 3.29
CA ILE A 261 1.90 -11.65 2.55
C ILE A 261 0.64 -10.91 3.04
N GLY A 262 -0.26 -10.58 2.12
CA GLY A 262 -1.53 -9.96 2.46
C GLY A 262 -2.66 -10.44 1.57
N ALA A 263 -3.86 -10.41 2.11
CA ALA A 263 -5.09 -10.72 1.40
C ALA A 263 -6.03 -9.52 1.43
N ASN A 264 -6.72 -9.27 0.33
CA ASN A 264 -7.67 -8.18 0.19
C ASN A 264 -8.95 -8.69 -0.46
N TYR A 265 -10.08 -8.35 0.14
CA TYR A 265 -11.41 -8.58 -0.43
C TYR A 265 -12.11 -7.23 -0.58
N ALA A 266 -12.43 -6.82 -1.80
CA ALA A 266 -12.98 -5.50 -2.08
C ALA A 266 -14.21 -5.54 -2.99
N LEU A 267 -15.29 -4.93 -2.51
CA LEU A 267 -16.53 -4.66 -3.22
C LEU A 267 -16.82 -3.15 -3.08
N PRO A 268 -17.65 -2.55 -3.94
CA PRO A 268 -17.96 -1.13 -3.86
C PRO A 268 -18.36 -0.65 -2.45
N ARG A 269 -19.16 -1.43 -1.71
CA ARG A 269 -19.63 -1.04 -0.36
C ARG A 269 -18.75 -1.52 0.79
N PHE A 270 -17.79 -2.40 0.56
CA PHE A 270 -17.11 -3.11 1.65
C PHE A 270 -15.72 -3.58 1.24
N GLN A 271 -14.75 -3.40 2.13
CA GLN A 271 -13.37 -3.84 1.90
C GLN A 271 -12.74 -4.40 3.18
N ILE A 272 -12.06 -5.52 3.06
CA ILE A 272 -11.23 -6.14 4.10
C ILE A 272 -9.81 -6.25 3.57
N GLY A 273 -8.84 -5.87 4.39
CA GLY A 273 -7.42 -6.15 4.18
C GLY A 273 -6.83 -6.78 5.42
N VAL A 274 -6.07 -7.86 5.24
CA VAL A 274 -5.26 -8.46 6.29
C VAL A 274 -3.85 -8.70 5.76
N ALA A 275 -2.86 -8.60 6.63
CA ALA A 275 -1.48 -8.86 6.26
C ALA A 275 -0.69 -9.47 7.43
N PHE A 276 0.28 -10.31 7.07
CA PHE A 276 1.31 -10.79 7.95
C PHE A 276 2.66 -10.37 7.36
N GLN A 277 3.34 -9.44 8.02
CA GLN A 277 4.48 -8.71 7.47
C GLN A 277 5.57 -8.50 8.52
N THR A 278 6.77 -8.13 8.08
CA THR A 278 7.91 -7.77 8.94
C THR A 278 8.75 -6.72 8.23
N GLU A 279 9.54 -5.97 8.97
CA GLU A 279 10.61 -5.18 8.36
C GLU A 279 11.67 -6.09 7.72
N PRO A 280 12.28 -5.66 6.59
CA PRO A 280 13.39 -6.39 6.01
C PRO A 280 14.61 -6.35 6.93
N ILE A 281 15.30 -7.48 7.01
CA ILE A 281 16.61 -7.57 7.68
C ILE A 281 17.63 -6.83 6.78
N GLY A 282 18.42 -5.91 7.35
CA GLY A 282 19.23 -4.97 6.56
C GLY A 282 20.42 -5.59 5.81
N ALA A 283 21.25 -4.75 5.18
CA ALA A 283 22.30 -5.16 4.23
C ALA A 283 23.24 -6.31 4.72
N TRP A 284 23.68 -7.11 3.74
CA TRP A 284 24.44 -8.38 3.88
C TRP A 284 25.63 -8.34 4.86
N SER A 285 26.31 -7.20 5.03
CA SER A 285 27.52 -7.10 5.84
C SER A 285 27.38 -6.34 7.17
N SER A 286 26.24 -5.71 7.45
CA SER A 286 26.07 -4.89 8.68
C SER A 286 24.81 -5.21 9.48
N ALA A 287 23.77 -5.79 8.85
CA ALA A 287 22.46 -5.92 9.47
C ALA A 287 21.76 -7.28 9.31
N SER A 288 22.33 -8.21 8.53
CA SER A 288 21.81 -9.57 8.31
C SER A 288 22.39 -10.66 9.23
N THR A 289 22.72 -10.31 10.47
CA THR A 289 23.27 -11.27 11.43
C THR A 289 22.54 -11.24 12.77
N THR A 290 22.61 -12.34 13.52
CA THR A 290 22.08 -12.44 14.89
C THR A 290 22.75 -11.47 15.86
N VAL A 291 23.92 -10.92 15.50
CA VAL A 291 24.69 -9.97 16.31
C VAL A 291 24.46 -8.51 15.91
N ASN A 292 23.57 -8.23 14.94
CA ASN A 292 23.20 -6.88 14.57
C ASN A 292 22.56 -6.14 15.77
N VAL A 293 23.16 -5.01 16.17
CA VAL A 293 22.62 -4.12 17.22
C VAL A 293 21.85 -2.94 16.65
N ALA A 294 21.95 -2.68 15.34
CA ALA A 294 21.26 -1.59 14.66
C ALA A 294 19.76 -1.88 14.37
N GLY A 295 19.30 -3.12 14.58
CA GLY A 295 17.92 -3.54 14.31
C GLY A 295 17.62 -3.76 12.82
N ASN A 296 16.35 -3.97 12.50
CA ASN A 296 15.87 -4.12 11.12
C ASN A 296 16.04 -2.84 10.29
N ASN A 297 16.00 -2.98 8.96
CA ASN A 297 16.16 -1.85 8.06
C ASN A 297 14.85 -1.06 7.93
N SER A 298 14.71 -0.05 8.78
CA SER A 298 13.56 0.83 8.81
C SER A 298 13.75 2.06 7.93
N ARG A 299 12.78 2.31 7.05
CA ARG A 299 12.78 3.47 6.14
C ARG A 299 12.84 4.82 6.85
N ASN A 300 12.31 4.90 8.07
CA ASN A 300 12.21 6.16 8.80
C ASN A 300 13.36 6.39 9.79
N ASN A 301 14.22 5.39 10.01
CA ASN A 301 15.32 5.40 10.98
C ASN A 301 14.85 5.66 12.42
N GLY A 302 15.39 4.93 13.41
CA GLY A 302 15.08 5.22 14.82
C GLY A 302 13.64 4.94 15.28
N ALA A 303 12.80 4.29 14.47
CA ALA A 303 11.49 3.82 14.93
C ALA A 303 11.63 2.62 15.87
N GLY A 304 12.58 1.72 15.60
CA GLY A 304 12.97 0.60 16.45
C GLY A 304 13.25 -0.69 15.70
N ASP A 305 13.65 -1.75 16.42
CA ASP A 305 13.83 -3.10 15.87
C ASP A 305 12.50 -3.87 15.96
N THR A 306 11.63 -3.72 14.96
CA THR A 306 10.33 -4.40 14.93
C THR A 306 10.42 -5.76 14.24
N GLY A 307 9.79 -6.78 14.84
CA GLY A 307 9.72 -8.13 14.30
C GLY A 307 8.47 -8.34 13.43
N TRP A 308 7.90 -9.54 13.52
CA TRP A 308 6.68 -9.90 12.80
C TRP A 308 5.47 -9.16 13.32
N GLU A 309 4.57 -8.88 12.39
CA GLU A 309 3.29 -8.22 12.61
C GLU A 309 2.15 -9.00 11.96
N GLY A 310 1.03 -9.08 12.68
CA GLY A 310 -0.28 -9.40 12.11
C GLY A 310 -1.19 -8.17 12.21
N ILE A 311 -1.78 -7.76 11.08
CA ILE A 311 -2.55 -6.51 11.00
C ILE A 311 -3.74 -6.66 10.04
N GLY A 312 -4.82 -5.94 10.32
CA GLY A 312 -5.99 -5.92 9.47
C GLY A 312 -6.82 -4.66 9.60
N ARG A 313 -7.58 -4.37 8.55
CA ARG A 313 -8.53 -3.27 8.45
C ARG A 313 -9.78 -3.71 7.72
N ILE A 314 -10.92 -3.35 8.28
CA ILE A 314 -12.24 -3.58 7.70
C ILE A 314 -12.89 -2.21 7.52
N THR A 315 -13.41 -1.97 6.32
CA THR A 315 -14.09 -0.73 5.98
C THR A 315 -15.37 -0.98 5.20
N GLY A 316 -16.30 -0.04 5.29
CA GLY A 316 -17.53 -0.09 4.51
C GLY A 316 -18.16 1.26 4.32
N ARG A 317 -19.09 1.32 3.35
CA ARG A 317 -19.89 2.49 3.04
C ARG A 317 -21.37 2.22 3.37
N PRO A 318 -21.77 2.18 4.67
CA PRO A 318 -23.12 1.81 5.09
C PRO A 318 -24.20 2.72 4.50
N TRP A 319 -23.93 4.01 4.38
CA TRP A 319 -24.73 4.93 3.58
C TRP A 319 -23.96 5.28 2.30
N MET A 320 -24.62 5.11 1.15
CA MET A 320 -24.08 5.42 -0.17
C MET A 320 -25.25 5.55 -1.14
N GLU A 321 -25.46 6.76 -1.66
CA GLU A 321 -26.38 7.05 -2.77
C GLU A 321 -25.66 6.84 -4.10
N ASP A 322 -24.46 7.40 -4.21
CA ASP A 322 -23.58 7.33 -5.38
C ASP A 322 -22.10 7.50 -4.95
N GLU A 323 -21.18 7.59 -5.91
CA GLU A 323 -19.73 7.73 -5.64
C GLU A 323 -19.33 9.11 -5.08
N THR A 324 -20.25 10.08 -5.03
CA THR A 324 -20.08 11.43 -4.48
C THR A 324 -20.87 11.69 -3.20
N ARG A 325 -21.67 10.71 -2.76
CA ARG A 325 -22.53 10.80 -1.58
C ARG A 325 -22.47 9.51 -0.78
N PHE A 326 -21.57 9.47 0.18
CA PHE A 326 -21.36 8.28 0.99
C PHE A 326 -20.83 8.61 2.40
N LEU A 327 -21.05 7.67 3.31
CA LEU A 327 -20.41 7.61 4.61
C LEU A 327 -19.55 6.36 4.63
N HIS A 328 -18.25 6.55 4.72
CA HIS A 328 -17.27 5.51 4.99
C HIS A 328 -17.06 5.37 6.50
N VAL A 329 -16.99 4.14 6.98
CA VAL A 329 -16.60 3.80 8.35
C VAL A 329 -15.61 2.64 8.30
N GLY A 330 -14.71 2.59 9.27
CA GLY A 330 -13.73 1.52 9.34
C GLY A 330 -13.13 1.32 10.73
N VAL A 331 -12.54 0.14 10.90
CA VAL A 331 -11.77 -0.24 12.08
C VAL A 331 -10.51 -0.96 11.63
N SER A 332 -9.39 -0.66 12.29
CA SER A 332 -8.10 -1.31 12.07
C SER A 332 -7.57 -1.87 13.39
N VAL A 333 -6.93 -3.03 13.34
CA VAL A 333 -6.28 -3.68 14.49
C VAL A 333 -4.96 -4.32 14.05
N GLY A 334 -3.94 -4.28 14.89
CA GLY A 334 -2.68 -4.95 14.62
C GLY A 334 -1.86 -5.23 15.87
N HIS A 335 -1.02 -6.26 15.80
CA HIS A 335 -0.07 -6.64 16.83
C HIS A 335 1.32 -6.75 16.20
N THR A 336 2.30 -6.07 16.76
CA THR A 336 3.69 -6.11 16.29
C THR A 336 4.63 -6.47 17.43
N VAL A 337 5.48 -7.48 17.19
CA VAL A 337 6.55 -7.86 18.12
C VAL A 337 7.71 -6.88 17.99
N VAL A 338 8.40 -6.61 19.10
CA VAL A 338 9.58 -5.74 19.15
C VAL A 338 10.76 -6.54 19.68
N ASN A 339 11.91 -6.40 19.03
CA ASN A 339 13.11 -7.14 19.36
C ASN A 339 14.05 -6.28 20.20
N THR A 340 13.98 -6.41 21.53
CA THR A 340 14.99 -5.81 22.42
C THR A 340 16.21 -6.68 22.66
N ARG A 341 17.38 -6.14 22.26
CA ARG A 341 18.68 -6.81 22.33
C ARG A 341 19.54 -6.20 23.43
N TYR A 342 19.84 -7.01 24.45
CA TYR A 342 20.88 -6.72 25.44
C TYR A 342 22.19 -7.37 25.00
N ARG A 343 23.32 -6.79 25.41
CA ARG A 343 24.63 -7.43 25.35
C ARG A 343 24.68 -8.64 26.29
N ALA A 344 25.69 -9.50 26.08
CA ALA A 344 25.91 -10.68 26.92
C ALA A 344 26.10 -10.35 28.41
N ASP A 345 26.63 -9.17 28.72
CA ASP A 345 26.80 -8.66 30.09
C ASP A 345 25.51 -8.05 30.70
N GLY A 346 24.39 -8.10 29.97
CA GLY A 346 23.10 -7.54 30.42
C GLY A 346 22.96 -6.03 30.21
N THR A 347 23.93 -5.34 29.60
CA THR A 347 23.80 -3.93 29.26
C THR A 347 22.99 -3.72 27.98
N ILE A 348 22.28 -2.60 27.88
CA ILE A 348 21.58 -2.19 26.65
C ILE A 348 22.34 -1.03 26.00
N ASN A 349 22.49 -1.06 24.68
CA ASN A 349 23.23 -0.02 23.96
C ASN A 349 22.34 1.16 23.55
N VAL A 350 21.38 1.53 24.40
CA VAL A 350 20.48 2.66 24.17
C VAL A 350 20.26 3.48 25.42
N GLY A 351 20.22 4.79 25.24
CA GLY A 351 19.85 5.74 26.29
C GLY A 351 18.36 6.12 26.22
N PRO A 352 17.79 6.64 27.32
CA PRO A 352 16.40 7.09 27.35
C PRO A 352 16.10 8.20 26.32
N ASN A 353 17.11 8.97 25.94
CA ASN A 353 16.99 10.14 25.07
C ASN A 353 17.10 9.80 23.56
N GLN A 354 17.32 8.52 23.22
CA GLN A 354 17.51 8.09 21.83
C GLN A 354 16.19 7.70 21.17
N THR A 355 15.98 8.15 19.94
CA THR A 355 14.87 7.72 19.09
C THR A 355 15.24 6.36 18.45
N GLY A 356 14.75 5.27 19.05
CA GLY A 356 14.95 3.88 18.60
C GLY A 356 16.41 3.43 18.38
N GLY A 357 16.58 2.33 17.63
CA GLY A 357 17.89 1.67 17.42
C GLY A 357 18.34 0.84 18.63
N GLY A 358 19.45 0.09 18.52
CA GLY A 358 20.08 -0.60 19.66
C GLY A 358 19.24 -1.68 20.36
N GLY A 359 18.16 -2.15 19.72
CA GLY A 359 17.16 -3.07 20.27
C GLY A 359 15.89 -2.39 20.82
N GLY A 360 15.83 -1.07 20.89
CA GLY A 360 14.65 -0.37 21.39
C GLY A 360 13.67 0.03 20.30
N MET A 361 12.61 0.75 20.70
CA MET A 361 11.73 1.49 19.80
C MET A 361 11.22 2.77 20.44
N ALA A 362 10.76 3.73 19.64
CA ALA A 362 10.23 5.00 20.12
C ALA A 362 9.08 5.49 19.22
N PHE A 363 8.20 6.31 19.78
CA PHE A 363 7.18 7.05 19.03
C PHE A 363 7.51 8.54 19.09
N ALA A 364 7.45 9.18 17.93
CA ALA A 364 7.78 10.59 17.77
C ALA A 364 6.83 11.28 16.78
N ALA A 365 6.70 12.59 16.90
CA ALA A 365 5.84 13.43 16.07
C ALA A 365 6.50 14.77 15.74
N THR A 366 6.33 15.22 14.50
CA THR A 366 6.65 16.59 14.06
C THR A 366 5.36 17.43 14.05
N PRO A 367 5.44 18.77 14.12
CA PRO A 367 4.27 19.64 14.19
C PRO A 367 3.59 19.86 12.82
N GLY A 368 3.33 18.78 12.08
CA GLY A 368 2.69 18.84 10.77
C GLY A 368 3.59 19.37 9.64
N THR A 369 4.91 19.38 9.85
CA THR A 369 5.93 19.81 8.88
C THR A 369 6.91 18.68 8.56
N ASN A 370 7.64 18.80 7.44
CA ASN A 370 8.55 17.75 6.95
C ASN A 370 9.80 18.28 6.24
N VAL A 371 10.00 19.60 6.15
CA VAL A 371 11.28 20.19 5.71
C VAL A 371 12.26 20.08 6.86
N ASP A 372 11.89 20.60 8.03
CA ASP A 372 12.51 20.24 9.29
C ASP A 372 11.74 19.07 9.92
N ARG A 373 12.44 17.98 10.25
CA ARG A 373 11.86 16.77 10.85
C ARG A 373 12.19 16.63 12.33
N THR A 374 12.55 17.72 13.00
CA THR A 374 12.78 17.72 14.44
C THR A 374 11.49 17.30 15.16
N ALA A 375 11.59 16.23 15.95
CA ALA A 375 10.48 15.71 16.73
C ALA A 375 10.14 16.68 17.86
N MET A 376 8.92 17.22 17.81
CA MET A 376 8.35 18.05 18.88
C MET A 376 7.92 17.17 20.05
N LEU A 377 7.35 16.00 19.76
CA LEU A 377 7.00 14.97 20.74
C LEU A 377 7.86 13.74 20.49
N ASP A 378 8.38 13.13 21.56
CA ASP A 378 9.23 11.93 21.47
C ASP A 378 9.16 11.17 22.80
N THR A 379 8.72 9.90 22.76
CA THR A 379 8.70 9.03 23.94
C THR A 379 10.07 8.77 24.54
N GLY A 380 11.13 9.02 23.78
CA GLY A 380 12.43 8.40 23.99
C GLY A 380 12.36 6.90 23.76
N ASN A 381 13.46 6.22 24.04
CA ASN A 381 13.52 4.78 23.89
C ASN A 381 12.61 4.09 24.92
N LEU A 382 11.74 3.21 24.45
CA LEU A 382 10.84 2.40 25.28
C LEU A 382 11.54 1.17 25.90
N SER A 383 12.81 0.92 25.57
CA SER A 383 13.68 -0.01 26.28
C SER A 383 14.84 0.74 26.91
N ILE A 384 14.92 0.76 28.24
CA ILE A 384 15.95 1.48 28.99
C ILE A 384 16.44 0.68 30.20
N GLY A 385 17.70 0.94 30.60
CA GLY A 385 18.30 0.31 31.78
C GLY A 385 18.84 -1.09 31.49
N ASN A 386 19.82 -1.51 32.29
CA ASN A 386 20.40 -2.85 32.20
C ASN A 386 19.37 -3.91 32.61
N ARG A 387 19.51 -5.13 32.06
CA ARG A 387 18.59 -6.24 32.33
C ARG A 387 18.46 -6.50 33.83
N GLY A 388 17.23 -6.47 34.35
CA GLY A 388 16.91 -6.72 35.75
C GLY A 388 17.30 -5.59 36.72
N ALA A 389 17.82 -4.45 36.23
CA ALA A 389 18.07 -3.29 37.07
C ALA A 389 16.75 -2.67 37.56
N PRO A 390 16.68 -2.14 38.79
CA PRO A 390 15.50 -1.41 39.26
C PRO A 390 15.14 -0.25 38.31
N GLY A 391 13.87 -0.17 37.91
CA GLY A 391 13.39 0.86 36.98
C GLY A 391 13.78 0.64 35.52
N ALA A 392 14.42 -0.49 35.18
CA ALA A 392 14.58 -0.90 33.79
C ALA A 392 13.21 -1.18 33.15
N ARG A 393 13.11 -0.87 31.87
CA ARG A 393 11.91 -1.10 31.06
C ARG A 393 12.31 -1.75 29.77
N ARG A 394 11.48 -2.66 29.28
CA ARG A 394 11.70 -3.36 28.00
C ARG A 394 10.37 -3.52 27.30
N ILE A 395 10.27 -2.99 26.10
CA ILE A 395 9.13 -3.24 25.24
C ILE A 395 9.31 -4.57 24.50
N ASP A 396 8.27 -5.39 24.53
CA ASP A 396 8.23 -6.70 23.87
C ASP A 396 7.28 -6.69 22.66
N SER A 397 6.23 -5.88 22.71
CA SER A 397 5.28 -5.70 21.60
C SER A 397 4.47 -4.42 21.76
N TYR A 398 3.72 -4.08 20.72
CA TYR A 398 2.67 -3.07 20.79
C TYR A 398 1.44 -3.48 19.99
N ASP A 399 0.26 -3.10 20.49
CA ASP A 399 -1.03 -3.32 19.82
C ASP A 399 -1.61 -2.00 19.33
N ARG A 400 -2.01 -1.96 18.06
CA ARG A 400 -2.59 -0.77 17.44
C ARG A 400 -4.07 -0.97 17.18
N TYR A 401 -4.86 0.05 17.50
CA TYR A 401 -6.29 0.12 17.24
C TYR A 401 -6.61 1.43 16.54
N GLY A 402 -7.46 1.37 15.52
CA GLY A 402 -7.93 2.54 14.79
C GLY A 402 -9.42 2.49 14.53
N ALA A 403 -10.10 3.61 14.71
CA ALA A 403 -11.48 3.81 14.27
C ALA A 403 -11.51 5.03 13.34
N GLU A 404 -12.15 4.89 12.19
CA GLU A 404 -12.12 5.88 11.11
C GLU A 404 -13.53 6.17 10.57
N GLY A 405 -13.77 7.42 10.21
CA GLY A 405 -15.01 7.89 9.61
C GLY A 405 -14.74 8.92 8.52
N TRP A 406 -15.46 8.82 7.41
CA TRP A 406 -15.35 9.76 6.31
C TRP A 406 -16.67 9.95 5.57
N PHE A 407 -17.25 11.13 5.74
CA PHE A 407 -18.50 11.54 5.10
C PHE A 407 -18.21 12.41 3.89
N VAL A 408 -18.85 12.12 2.76
CA VAL A 408 -18.78 12.90 1.53
C VAL A 408 -20.20 13.19 1.05
N TYR A 409 -20.49 14.45 0.76
CA TYR A 409 -21.76 14.92 0.20
C TYR A 409 -21.49 15.96 -0.88
N GLY A 410 -21.22 15.49 -2.10
CA GLY A 410 -20.77 16.32 -3.21
C GLY A 410 -19.48 17.07 -2.85
N PRO A 411 -19.48 18.42 -2.87
CA PRO A 411 -18.28 19.20 -2.57
C PRO A 411 -17.85 19.19 -1.12
N LEU A 412 -18.72 18.83 -0.18
CA LEU A 412 -18.38 18.73 1.24
C LEU A 412 -17.79 17.35 1.58
N SER A 413 -16.68 17.35 2.31
CA SER A 413 -16.06 16.15 2.86
C SER A 413 -15.67 16.38 4.33
N ILE A 414 -15.95 15.43 5.20
CA ILE A 414 -15.57 15.45 6.62
C ILE A 414 -14.92 14.11 6.96
N GLN A 415 -13.70 14.12 7.47
CA GLN A 415 -12.95 12.91 7.80
C GLN A 415 -12.37 13.02 9.21
N GLY A 416 -12.28 11.90 9.91
CA GLY A 416 -11.53 11.81 11.16
C GLY A 416 -11.15 10.38 11.51
N GLU A 417 -10.11 10.26 12.31
CA GLU A 417 -9.63 8.99 12.85
C GLU A 417 -9.24 9.14 14.31
N TYR A 418 -9.51 8.09 15.11
CA TYR A 418 -8.98 7.90 16.45
C TYR A 418 -8.06 6.69 16.45
N LEU A 419 -6.85 6.87 16.96
CA LEU A 419 -5.80 5.86 17.02
C LEU A 419 -5.32 5.68 18.46
N ARG A 420 -5.09 4.41 18.83
CA ARG A 420 -4.52 4.03 20.12
C ARG A 420 -3.45 2.96 19.93
N THR A 421 -2.35 3.10 20.64
CA THR A 421 -1.25 2.12 20.67
C THR A 421 -0.98 1.69 22.11
N ASN A 422 -1.24 0.43 22.44
CA ASN A 422 -0.89 -0.15 23.73
C ASN A 422 0.57 -0.62 23.71
N ILE A 423 1.30 -0.36 24.79
CA ILE A 423 2.70 -0.73 24.95
C ILE A 423 2.77 -1.91 25.91
N ASN A 424 3.39 -3.01 25.48
CA ASN A 424 3.46 -4.25 26.24
C ASN A 424 4.92 -4.64 26.50
N GLY A 425 5.24 -5.03 27.74
CA GLY A 425 6.55 -5.56 28.09
C GLY A 425 6.89 -5.41 29.58
N GLU A 426 8.16 -5.56 29.90
CA GLU A 426 8.68 -5.43 31.26
C GLU A 426 8.70 -3.97 31.71
N GLY A 427 8.17 -3.70 32.91
CA GLY A 427 8.06 -2.34 33.44
C GLY A 427 6.95 -1.49 32.81
N TYR A 428 6.04 -2.13 32.06
CA TYR A 428 4.79 -1.56 31.55
C TYR A 428 3.59 -2.29 32.17
N ASP A 429 2.61 -1.52 32.64
CA ASP A 429 1.36 -1.98 33.26
C ASP A 429 0.16 -1.17 32.69
N GLY A 430 -0.18 -1.47 31.44
CA GLY A 430 -1.34 -0.87 30.75
C GLY A 430 -1.07 0.48 30.08
N GLU A 431 0.19 0.88 29.92
CA GLU A 431 0.54 2.09 29.18
C GLU A 431 0.02 2.06 27.75
N HIS A 432 -0.51 3.20 27.32
CA HIS A 432 -1.01 3.38 25.97
C HIS A 432 -0.85 4.83 25.51
N LEU A 433 -0.68 4.99 24.21
CA LEU A 433 -0.56 6.27 23.53
C LEU A 433 -1.83 6.49 22.70
N VAL A 434 -2.29 7.73 22.62
CA VAL A 434 -3.56 8.06 21.93
C VAL A 434 -3.39 9.29 21.06
N GLY A 435 -4.13 9.33 19.96
CA GLY A 435 -4.17 10.50 19.10
C GLY A 435 -5.36 10.42 18.17
N TYR A 436 -5.88 11.57 17.79
CA TYR A 436 -6.99 11.65 16.86
C TYR A 436 -6.89 12.91 16.03
N TYR A 437 -7.57 12.88 14.90
CA TYR A 437 -7.72 14.07 14.08
C TYR A 437 -9.11 14.13 13.47
N GLY A 438 -9.49 15.33 13.08
CA GLY A 438 -10.67 15.56 12.26
C GLY A 438 -10.47 16.77 11.36
N PHE A 439 -10.98 16.69 10.13
CA PHE A 439 -11.01 17.84 9.24
C PHE A 439 -12.25 17.86 8.37
N ALA A 440 -12.62 19.05 7.95
CA ALA A 440 -13.61 19.30 6.91
C ALA A 440 -12.93 19.95 5.70
N SER A 441 -13.35 19.58 4.50
CA SER A 441 -12.95 20.25 3.27
C SER A 441 -14.14 20.49 2.35
N TYR A 442 -14.02 21.52 1.52
CA TYR A 442 -15.06 21.93 0.60
C TYR A 442 -14.46 22.35 -0.74
N PHE A 443 -14.94 21.76 -1.84
CA PHE A 443 -14.59 22.21 -3.18
C PHE A 443 -15.45 23.41 -3.59
N LEU A 444 -14.82 24.58 -3.69
CA LEU A 444 -15.45 25.83 -4.13
C LEU A 444 -16.00 25.75 -5.56
N THR A 445 -15.41 24.87 -6.37
CA THR A 445 -15.71 24.65 -7.79
C THR A 445 -16.68 23.49 -8.04
N GLY A 446 -17.14 22.79 -7.00
CA GLY A 446 -18.21 21.79 -7.07
C GLY A 446 -17.77 20.33 -7.24
N GLU A 447 -16.47 20.05 -7.38
CA GLU A 447 -15.94 18.68 -7.40
C GLU A 447 -16.27 17.92 -6.11
N SER A 448 -16.30 16.59 -6.18
CA SER A 448 -16.40 15.72 -5.00
C SER A 448 -15.09 14.97 -4.78
N LYS A 449 -14.82 14.57 -3.54
CA LYS A 449 -13.77 13.58 -3.28
C LYS A 449 -14.09 12.27 -4.00
N ALA A 450 -13.04 11.61 -4.50
CA ALA A 450 -13.13 10.32 -5.17
C ALA A 450 -12.72 9.17 -4.23
N TYR A 451 -13.27 7.98 -4.45
CA TYR A 451 -13.03 6.79 -3.64
C TYR A 451 -12.27 5.70 -4.43
N HIS A 452 -11.32 5.04 -3.79
CA HIS A 452 -10.61 3.88 -4.34
C HIS A 452 -11.03 2.61 -3.61
N VAL A 453 -11.94 1.84 -4.22
CA VAL A 453 -12.59 0.67 -3.61
C VAL A 453 -11.61 -0.32 -3.02
N ARG A 454 -10.54 -0.66 -3.75
CA ARG A 454 -9.57 -1.69 -3.32
C ARG A 454 -8.79 -1.33 -2.05
N ASN A 455 -8.60 -0.03 -1.83
CA ASN A 455 -7.85 0.49 -0.67
C ASN A 455 -8.80 1.00 0.43
N GLY A 456 -10.09 1.15 0.12
CA GLY A 456 -11.04 1.84 0.98
C GLY A 456 -10.58 3.23 1.39
N ALA A 457 -10.15 4.05 0.42
CA ALA A 457 -9.44 5.30 0.69
C ALA A 457 -9.66 6.36 -0.40
N ALA A 458 -9.20 7.60 -0.17
CA ALA A 458 -9.37 8.68 -1.14
C ALA A 458 -8.53 8.48 -2.41
N ASN A 459 -9.06 8.97 -3.53
CA ASN A 459 -8.51 8.80 -4.87
C ASN A 459 -8.32 10.13 -5.60
N ARG A 460 -7.79 10.07 -6.83
CA ARG A 460 -7.50 11.21 -7.69
C ARG A 460 -8.72 12.11 -7.90
N ILE A 461 -8.51 13.40 -7.74
CA ILE A 461 -9.47 14.44 -8.09
C ILE A 461 -9.34 14.74 -9.58
N LYS A 462 -10.47 14.73 -10.29
CA LYS A 462 -10.55 15.14 -11.69
C LYS A 462 -11.33 16.46 -11.72
N PRO A 463 -10.68 17.61 -11.99
CA PRO A 463 -11.37 18.89 -12.11
C PRO A 463 -12.49 18.80 -13.13
N MET A 464 -13.67 19.34 -12.81
CA MET A 464 -14.81 19.39 -13.74
C MET A 464 -14.47 20.24 -14.98
N GLN A 465 -13.69 21.30 -14.76
CA GLN A 465 -13.09 22.11 -15.81
C GLN A 465 -11.59 22.23 -15.55
N ARG A 466 -10.79 21.79 -16.52
CA ARG A 466 -9.33 21.96 -16.47
C ARG A 466 -8.95 23.44 -16.55
N PHE A 467 -7.84 23.81 -15.93
CA PHE A 467 -7.33 25.17 -16.03
C PHE A 467 -6.97 25.54 -17.47
N GLN A 468 -7.40 26.73 -17.90
CA GLN A 468 -7.15 27.28 -19.22
C GLN A 468 -6.66 28.72 -19.09
N TRP A 469 -5.45 29.01 -19.59
CA TRP A 469 -4.91 30.36 -19.57
C TRP A 469 -5.78 31.28 -20.45
N GLY A 470 -6.39 32.31 -19.83
CA GLY A 470 -7.32 33.22 -20.53
C GLY A 470 -8.65 32.59 -20.95
N GLY A 471 -8.93 31.35 -20.53
CA GLY A 471 -10.19 30.64 -20.79
C GLY A 471 -11.10 30.60 -19.56
N PRO A 472 -12.29 29.99 -19.68
CA PRO A 472 -13.25 29.90 -18.57
C PRO A 472 -12.87 28.90 -17.47
N GLY A 473 -11.96 27.95 -17.75
CA GLY A 473 -11.61 26.88 -16.81
C GLY A 473 -10.59 27.30 -15.75
N TRP A 474 -10.95 27.15 -14.47
CA TRP A 474 -10.11 27.54 -13.33
C TRP A 474 -9.42 26.36 -12.62
N GLY A 475 -9.64 25.12 -13.06
CA GLY A 475 -9.29 23.94 -12.26
C GLY A 475 -10.22 23.76 -11.06
N ALA A 476 -9.90 22.83 -10.16
CA ALA A 476 -10.63 22.65 -8.91
C ALA A 476 -9.98 23.41 -7.77
N TRP A 477 -10.78 24.06 -6.93
CA TRP A 477 -10.32 24.75 -5.73
C TRP A 477 -10.94 24.13 -4.48
N GLU A 478 -10.12 23.74 -3.52
CA GLU A 478 -10.54 23.17 -2.25
C GLU A 478 -9.98 23.98 -1.09
N ILE A 479 -10.84 24.27 -0.12
CA ILE A 479 -10.45 24.77 1.20
C ILE A 479 -10.61 23.66 2.22
N ALA A 480 -9.75 23.64 3.24
CA ALA A 480 -9.90 22.71 4.36
C ALA A 480 -9.49 23.32 5.70
N PHE A 481 -10.12 22.82 6.76
CA PHE A 481 -9.80 23.14 8.14
C PHE A 481 -9.73 21.83 8.93
N GLY A 482 -8.69 21.68 9.75
CA GLY A 482 -8.45 20.47 10.53
C GLY A 482 -7.90 20.74 11.92
N TYR A 483 -8.10 19.76 12.79
CA TYR A 483 -7.59 19.71 14.15
C TYR A 483 -6.87 18.37 14.37
N ASP A 484 -5.71 18.43 15.00
CA ASP A 484 -4.96 17.27 15.48
C ASP A 484 -4.85 17.29 17.00
N TYR A 485 -4.85 16.10 17.59
CA TYR A 485 -4.40 15.87 18.96
C TYR A 485 -3.54 14.61 19.02
N LEU A 486 -2.44 14.68 19.76
CA LEU A 486 -1.58 13.54 20.04
C LEU A 486 -1.08 13.59 21.48
N ASN A 487 -1.16 12.45 22.16
CA ASN A 487 -0.63 12.27 23.50
C ASN A 487 0.25 11.01 23.55
N LEU A 488 1.56 11.24 23.71
CA LEU A 488 2.59 10.22 23.86
C LEU A 488 2.98 10.01 25.33
N SER A 489 2.15 10.43 26.30
CA SER A 489 2.41 10.32 27.74
C SER A 489 1.31 9.56 28.47
N ASN A 490 1.70 8.46 29.12
CA ASN A 490 0.83 7.66 29.97
C ASN A 490 1.67 6.80 30.92
N GLY A 491 1.23 6.62 32.17
CA GLY A 491 1.91 5.76 33.16
C GLY A 491 3.35 6.17 33.40
N VAL A 492 4.33 5.35 33.00
CA VAL A 492 5.77 5.66 33.06
C VAL A 492 6.33 6.37 31.80
N ILE A 493 5.57 6.44 30.71
CA ILE A 493 6.00 7.06 29.44
C ILE A 493 5.77 8.57 29.51
N ARG A 494 6.76 9.35 29.06
CA ARG A 494 6.75 10.82 29.11
C ARG A 494 7.08 11.40 27.74
N GLY A 495 6.31 11.07 26.69
CA GLY A 495 6.61 11.54 25.33
C GLY A 495 6.11 12.94 24.97
N GLY A 496 5.39 13.58 25.89
CA GLY A 496 4.67 14.83 25.68
C GLY A 496 3.30 14.66 25.01
N LYS A 497 2.58 15.77 24.85
CA LYS A 497 1.30 15.88 24.14
C LYS A 497 1.22 17.21 23.42
N ALA A 498 0.47 17.26 22.32
CA ALA A 498 0.21 18.50 21.60
C ALA A 498 -1.12 18.46 20.83
N ASP A 499 -1.65 19.64 20.57
CA ASP A 499 -2.75 19.88 19.64
C ASP A 499 -2.48 21.05 18.71
N MET A 500 -3.03 20.99 17.51
CA MET A 500 -2.79 21.99 16.48
C MET A 500 -3.98 22.15 15.54
N LEU A 501 -4.08 23.34 14.94
CA LEU A 501 -4.98 23.65 13.85
C LEU A 501 -4.24 23.62 12.52
N ARG A 502 -4.98 23.25 11.47
CA ARG A 502 -4.52 23.27 10.08
C ARG A 502 -5.53 23.97 9.20
N PHE A 503 -5.04 24.81 8.32
CA PHE A 503 -5.80 25.41 7.23
C PHE A 503 -5.14 25.03 5.92
N ALA A 504 -5.92 24.78 4.87
CA ALA A 504 -5.40 24.50 3.55
C ALA A 504 -6.20 25.21 2.46
N LEU A 505 -5.47 25.67 1.45
CA LEU A 505 -5.97 26.07 0.14
C LEU A 505 -5.27 25.22 -0.92
N ASN A 506 -6.03 24.37 -1.59
CA ASN A 506 -5.56 23.47 -2.62
C ASN A 506 -6.11 23.89 -3.98
N TRP A 507 -5.24 23.89 -4.98
CA TRP A 507 -5.59 24.10 -6.37
C TRP A 507 -5.20 22.89 -7.22
N TYR A 508 -6.14 22.42 -8.03
CA TYR A 508 -5.99 21.31 -8.95
C TYR A 508 -6.22 21.82 -10.38
N PRO A 509 -5.21 22.43 -11.02
CA PRO A 509 -5.35 22.91 -12.40
C PRO A 509 -5.65 21.76 -13.38
N TYR A 510 -5.06 20.59 -13.13
CA TYR A 510 -5.22 19.36 -13.91
C TYR A 510 -5.29 18.15 -12.96
N SER A 511 -5.71 16.98 -13.45
CA SER A 511 -5.80 15.76 -12.61
C SER A 511 -4.45 15.25 -12.08
N HIS A 512 -3.34 15.74 -12.65
CA HIS A 512 -1.95 15.31 -12.41
C HIS A 512 -1.05 16.42 -11.85
N VAL A 513 -1.64 17.58 -11.55
CA VAL A 513 -0.94 18.72 -10.97
C VAL A 513 -1.74 19.21 -9.77
N LYS A 514 -1.08 19.33 -8.62
CA LYS A 514 -1.68 19.84 -7.39
C LYS A 514 -0.76 20.88 -6.77
N ILE A 515 -1.31 22.02 -6.40
CA ILE A 515 -0.64 23.07 -5.63
C ILE A 515 -1.35 23.20 -4.30
N GLN A 516 -0.60 23.14 -3.21
CA GLN A 516 -1.12 23.18 -1.84
C GLN A 516 -0.47 24.32 -1.08
N ASN A 517 -1.27 25.04 -0.30
CA ASN A 517 -0.79 26.04 0.64
C ASN A 517 -1.47 25.78 1.98
N ASN A 518 -0.67 25.51 3.00
CA ASN A 518 -1.17 25.18 4.33
C ASN A 518 -0.62 26.15 5.37
N ILE A 519 -1.42 26.43 6.39
CA ILE A 519 -0.98 27.03 7.64
C ILE A 519 -1.18 26.02 8.75
N THR A 520 -0.15 25.82 9.56
CA THR A 520 -0.20 25.01 10.78
C THR A 520 0.01 25.92 11.98
N TYR A 521 -0.83 25.76 13.01
CA TYR A 521 -0.70 26.49 14.27
C TYR A 521 -0.78 25.52 15.44
N VAL A 522 0.32 25.38 16.19
CA VAL A 522 0.35 24.58 17.41
C VAL A 522 -0.33 25.38 18.51
N LEU A 523 -1.45 24.85 19.01
CA LEU A 523 -2.25 25.51 20.04
C LEU A 523 -1.61 25.32 21.41
N ASN A 524 -1.21 24.09 21.71
CA ASN A 524 -0.58 23.72 22.96
C ASN A 524 0.42 22.60 22.71
N VAL A 525 1.54 22.65 23.41
CA VAL A 525 2.51 21.55 23.49
C VAL A 525 3.06 21.47 24.91
N ASP A 526 2.97 20.28 25.50
CA ASP A 526 3.48 19.98 26.83
C ASP A 526 4.40 18.78 26.72
N THR A 527 5.70 19.02 26.90
CA THR A 527 6.76 18.00 26.88
C THR A 527 7.41 17.87 28.25
N THR A 528 6.69 18.25 29.31
CA THR A 528 7.18 18.18 30.70
C THR A 528 7.62 16.77 31.05
N GLY A 529 8.87 16.64 31.50
CA GLY A 529 9.46 15.35 31.88
C GLY A 529 9.88 14.47 30.68
N SER A 530 9.89 15.02 29.46
CA SER A 530 10.39 14.32 28.28
C SER A 530 11.82 13.82 28.50
N PRO A 531 12.12 12.54 28.19
CA PRO A 531 13.48 12.04 28.23
C PRO A 531 14.31 12.58 27.06
N SER A 532 13.69 13.06 25.98
CA SER A 532 14.38 13.64 24.83
C SER A 532 14.65 15.14 25.07
N PRO A 533 15.92 15.59 25.18
CA PRO A 533 16.24 16.99 25.37
C PRO A 533 15.77 17.87 24.21
N ARG A 534 15.71 17.31 23.00
CA ARG A 534 15.19 18.02 21.81
C ARG A 534 13.69 18.29 21.95
N ALA A 535 12.90 17.27 22.29
CA ALA A 535 11.47 17.45 22.52
C ALA A 535 11.18 18.32 23.76
N ALA A 536 11.99 18.20 24.81
CA ALA A 536 11.86 19.01 26.03
C ALA A 536 12.00 20.53 25.76
N ALA A 537 12.76 20.92 24.73
CA ALA A 537 12.91 22.33 24.35
C ALA A 537 11.65 22.94 23.72
N PHE A 538 10.71 22.11 23.25
CA PHE A 538 9.42 22.55 22.73
C PHE A 538 8.35 22.73 23.80
N ASN A 539 8.67 22.58 25.08
CA ASN A 539 7.67 22.71 26.14
C ASN A 539 7.07 24.13 26.17
N ASN A 540 5.74 24.25 26.04
CA ASN A 540 5.02 25.52 25.88
C ASN A 540 5.50 26.37 24.69
N ALA A 541 6.01 25.74 23.63
CA ALA A 541 6.39 26.47 22.42
C ALA A 541 5.16 27.05 21.69
N ASP A 542 5.35 28.22 21.08
CA ASP A 542 4.39 28.82 20.14
C ASP A 542 4.96 28.65 18.72
N LEU A 543 4.27 27.84 17.90
CA LEU A 543 4.77 27.44 16.59
C LEU A 543 3.70 27.66 15.53
N SER A 544 4.09 28.40 14.49
CA SER A 544 3.28 28.59 13.30
C SER A 544 4.11 28.48 12.03
N SER A 545 3.62 27.68 11.08
CA SER A 545 4.31 27.47 9.80
C SER A 545 3.38 27.67 8.61
N PHE A 546 3.91 28.32 7.58
CA PHE A 546 3.33 28.35 6.24
C PHE A 546 4.06 27.33 5.37
N LEU A 547 3.30 26.45 4.74
CA LEU A 547 3.81 25.36 3.91
C LEU A 547 3.25 25.50 2.49
N THR A 548 4.10 25.35 1.49
CA THR A 548 3.66 25.22 0.09
C THR A 548 4.14 23.90 -0.47
N GLN A 549 3.35 23.25 -1.32
CA GLN A 549 3.78 22.08 -2.07
C GLN A 549 3.28 22.14 -3.51
N ILE A 550 4.18 21.89 -4.46
CA ILE A 550 3.83 21.63 -5.85
C ILE A 550 4.05 20.15 -6.12
N GLN A 551 2.99 19.47 -6.55
CA GLN A 551 3.02 18.08 -6.97
C GLN A 551 2.75 17.98 -8.46
N VAL A 552 3.57 17.17 -9.12
CA VAL A 552 3.31 16.65 -10.46
C VAL A 552 3.45 15.13 -10.40
N ASP A 553 2.51 14.40 -11.00
CA ASP A 553 2.56 12.95 -11.09
C ASP A 553 2.05 12.47 -12.45
N PHE A 554 2.54 11.33 -12.91
CA PHE A 554 2.21 10.75 -14.21
C PHE A 554 2.02 9.24 -14.09
#